data_AF-A0A2H3IL46-F1
#
_entry.id   AF-A0A2H3IL46-F1
#
_cell.length_a   1.000
_cell.length_b   1.000
_cell.length_c   1.000
_cell.angle_alpha   90.00
_cell.angle_beta   90.00
_cell.angle_gamma   90.00
#
_symmetry.space_group_name_H-M   'P 1'
#
loop_
_entity.id
_entity.type
_entity.pdbx_description
1 polymer ?
#
loop_
_entity_poly.entity_id
_entity_poly.type
_entity_poly.pdbx_seq_one_letter_code
_entity_poly.pdbx_strand_id
1 'polypeptide(L)'
;MAHGGKWTLEQRIYLVAMKLAATYGWEKVAEDFRAIYGSGATKKDVESKYNKDLKGGPIFRVLTELLTAGILPEDPEEERIIACAVLMISDIPMECRRA
;
A
#
# COMPACT_ATOMS: atom_id res chain seq x y z
N MET A 1 11.11 -25.43 2.89
CA MET A 1 10.28 -24.33 2.37
C MET A 1 10.58 -23.09 3.19
N ALA A 2 11.50 -22.26 2.72
CA ALA A 2 11.81 -20.96 3.30
C ALA A 2 11.20 -19.91 2.34
N HIS A 3 10.70 -18.73 2.71
CA HIS A 3 10.71 -17.95 3.93
C HIS A 3 9.52 -16.98 3.82
N GLY A 4 8.59 -17.00 4.77
CA GLY A 4 7.68 -15.87 4.98
C GLY A 4 8.46 -14.74 5.63
N GLY A 5 9.31 -14.05 4.86
CA GLY A 5 10.02 -12.87 5.35
C GLY A 5 9.03 -11.88 5.95
N LYS A 6 9.37 -11.28 7.10
CA LYS A 6 8.52 -10.28 7.76
C LYS A 6 8.33 -9.12 6.78
N TRP A 7 7.12 -8.96 6.25
CA TRP A 7 6.76 -7.82 5.40
C TRP A 7 7.17 -6.52 6.07
N THR A 8 7.98 -5.71 5.39
CA THR A 8 8.47 -4.43 5.92
C THR A 8 7.31 -3.43 6.05
N LEU A 9 7.52 -2.35 6.80
CA LEU A 9 6.51 -1.30 6.90
C LEU A 9 6.20 -0.69 5.54
N GLU A 10 7.23 -0.36 4.76
CA GLU A 10 7.12 0.22 3.42
C GLU A 10 6.31 -0.67 2.47
N GLN A 11 6.58 -1.98 2.45
CA GLN A 11 5.82 -2.95 1.67
C GLN A 11 4.33 -2.96 2.05
N ARG A 12 4.01 -2.80 3.34
CA ARG A 12 2.62 -2.74 3.80
C ARG A 12 1.95 -1.43 3.40
N ILE A 13 2.65 -0.31 3.51
CA ILE A 13 2.17 1.01 3.06
C ILE A 13 1.86 0.95 1.56
N TYR A 14 2.77 0.39 0.75
CA TYR A 14 2.56 0.22 -0.68
C TYR A 14 1.27 -0.54 -1.00
N LEU A 15 1.05 -1.69 -0.36
CA LEU A 15 -0.17 -2.49 -0.62
C LEU A 15 -1.45 -1.73 -0.30
N VAL A 16 -1.46 -0.95 0.78
CA VAL A 16 -2.62 -0.13 1.15
C VAL A 16 -2.77 1.05 0.18
N ALA A 17 -1.70 1.78 -0.09
CA ALA A 17 -1.70 2.94 -0.98
C ALA A 17 -2.18 2.57 -2.38
N MET A 18 -1.62 1.53 -3.00
CA MET A 18 -2.06 1.05 -4.32
C MET A 18 -3.52 0.64 -4.31
N LYS A 19 -3.99 0.00 -3.22
CA LYS A 19 -5.37 -0.46 -3.17
C LYS A 19 -6.38 0.68 -3.04
N LEU A 20 -6.02 1.73 -2.31
CA LEU A 20 -6.87 2.90 -2.07
C LEU A 20 -6.79 3.95 -3.18
N ALA A 21 -5.62 4.13 -3.80
CA ALA A 21 -5.37 5.22 -4.73
C ALA A 21 -5.30 4.79 -6.20
N ALA A 22 -5.09 3.51 -6.53
CA ALA A 22 -5.00 3.04 -7.91
C ALA A 22 -6.24 2.26 -8.36
N THR A 23 -6.56 2.33 -9.65
CA THR A 23 -7.59 1.49 -10.30
C THR A 23 -7.08 0.05 -10.56
N TYR A 24 -5.83 -0.24 -10.22
CA TYR A 24 -5.18 -1.52 -10.47
C TYR A 24 -5.89 -2.72 -9.83
N GLY A 25 -5.93 -3.82 -10.58
CA GLY A 25 -6.20 -5.14 -10.04
C GLY A 25 -4.99 -5.72 -9.32
N TRP A 26 -5.21 -6.75 -8.50
CA TRP A 26 -4.15 -7.40 -7.72
C TRP A 26 -3.02 -8.01 -8.56
N GLU A 27 -3.30 -8.35 -9.82
CA GLU A 27 -2.29 -8.85 -10.76
C GLU A 27 -1.17 -7.82 -10.97
N LYS A 28 -1.57 -6.59 -11.33
CA LYS A 28 -0.65 -5.47 -11.57
C LYS A 28 0.06 -5.05 -10.28
N VAL A 29 -0.68 -4.95 -9.17
CA VAL A 29 -0.10 -4.64 -7.85
C VAL A 29 1.01 -5.63 -7.50
N ALA A 30 0.81 -6.93 -7.75
CA ALA A 30 1.82 -7.94 -7.47
C ALA A 30 3.02 -7.86 -8.43
N GLU A 31 2.80 -7.61 -9.71
CA GLU A 31 3.87 -7.38 -10.69
C GLU A 31 4.79 -6.24 -10.26
N ASP A 32 4.21 -5.08 -9.96
CA ASP A 32 4.96 -3.89 -9.54
C ASP A 32 5.63 -4.13 -8.19
N PHE A 33 4.95 -4.78 -7.25
CA PHE A 33 5.53 -5.14 -5.95
C PHE A 33 6.79 -6.00 -6.10
N ARG A 34 6.78 -6.98 -7.01
CA ARG A 34 7.96 -7.81 -7.28
C ARG A 34 9.09 -7.00 -7.91
N ALA A 35 8.77 -6.12 -8.86
CA ALA A 35 9.74 -5.27 -9.52
C ALA A 35 10.43 -4.30 -8.55
N ILE A 36 9.65 -3.64 -7.68
CA ILE A 36 10.13 -2.63 -6.73
C ILE A 36 10.97 -3.29 -5.62
N TYR A 37 10.50 -4.41 -5.05
CA TYR A 37 11.09 -4.99 -3.85
C TYR A 37 11.91 -6.26 -4.08
N GLY A 38 12.13 -6.68 -5.33
CA GLY A 38 12.79 -7.95 -5.66
C GLY A 38 12.10 -9.16 -5.02
N SER A 39 10.78 -9.08 -4.82
CA SER A 39 10.01 -10.06 -4.04
C SER A 39 9.57 -11.25 -4.90
N GLY A 40 9.39 -12.42 -4.26
CA GLY A 40 8.71 -13.57 -4.85
C GLY A 40 7.19 -13.59 -4.62
N ALA A 41 6.62 -12.54 -4.01
CA ALA A 41 5.21 -12.52 -3.64
C ALA A 41 4.27 -12.64 -4.85
N THR A 42 3.34 -13.59 -4.77
CA THR A 42 2.30 -13.79 -5.78
C THR A 42 1.14 -12.83 -5.59
N LYS A 43 0.25 -12.75 -6.58
CA LYS A 43 -1.05 -12.06 -6.45
C LYS A 43 -1.80 -12.48 -5.19
N LYS A 44 -1.85 -13.78 -4.91
CA LYS A 44 -2.56 -14.32 -3.75
C LYS A 44 -1.90 -13.89 -2.43
N ASP A 45 -0.58 -13.78 -2.41
CA ASP A 45 0.15 -13.36 -1.21
C ASP A 45 -0.13 -11.90 -0.88
N VAL A 46 -0.03 -11.00 -1.86
CA VAL A 46 -0.30 -9.57 -1.65
C VAL A 46 -1.77 -9.31 -1.31
N GLU A 47 -2.69 -9.99 -1.99
CA GLU A 47 -4.12 -9.89 -1.72
C GLU A 47 -4.47 -10.44 -0.32
N SER A 48 -3.92 -11.60 0.04
CA SER A 48 -4.15 -12.17 1.37
C SER A 48 -3.53 -11.32 2.46
N LYS A 49 -2.34 -10.75 2.24
CA LYS A 49 -1.68 -9.87 3.20
C LYS A 49 -2.53 -8.63 3.45
N TYR A 50 -3.03 -8.01 2.39
CA TYR A 50 -3.92 -6.86 2.50
C TYR A 50 -5.19 -7.21 3.28
N ASN A 51 -5.92 -8.24 2.84
CA ASN A 51 -7.23 -8.57 3.41
C ASN A 51 -7.16 -9.06 4.87
N LYS A 52 -6.08 -9.76 5.27
CA LYS A 52 -5.96 -10.31 6.62
C LYS A 52 -5.32 -9.36 7.62
N ASP A 53 -4.30 -8.60 7.19
CA ASP A 53 -3.43 -7.89 8.14
C ASP A 53 -3.49 -6.37 8.01
N LEU A 54 -3.92 -5.85 6.85
CA LEU A 54 -3.81 -4.41 6.55
C LEU A 54 -5.17 -3.72 6.49
N LYS A 55 -6.18 -4.37 5.89
CA LYS A 55 -7.53 -3.83 5.78
C LYS A 55 -8.13 -3.64 7.18
N GLY A 56 -8.46 -2.39 7.52
CA GLY A 56 -8.95 -2.02 8.85
C GLY A 56 -7.86 -1.81 9.90
N GLY A 57 -6.58 -1.97 9.55
CA GLY A 57 -5.46 -1.67 10.44
C GLY A 57 -5.05 -0.19 10.41
N PRO A 58 -4.03 0.21 11.20
CA PRO A 58 -3.61 1.60 11.33
C PRO A 58 -3.22 2.27 10.00
N ILE A 59 -2.42 1.60 9.16
CA ILE A 59 -2.02 2.12 7.84
C ILE A 59 -3.26 2.38 6.96
N PHE A 60 -4.23 1.45 6.97
CA PHE A 60 -5.47 1.61 6.22
C PHE A 60 -6.30 2.78 6.73
N ARG A 61 -6.43 2.93 8.04
CA ARG A 61 -7.13 4.06 8.67
C ARG A 61 -6.52 5.39 8.25
N VAL A 62 -5.21 5.56 8.48
CA VAL A 62 -4.46 6.80 8.17
C VAL A 62 -4.60 7.18 6.69
N LEU A 63 -4.39 6.23 5.79
CA LEU A 63 -4.48 6.52 4.35
C LEU A 63 -5.91 6.74 3.88
N THR A 64 -6.91 6.12 4.52
CA THR A 64 -8.32 6.39 4.20
C THR A 64 -8.71 7.80 4.65
N GLU A 65 -8.31 8.23 5.85
CA GLU A 65 -8.57 9.58 6.37
C GLU A 65 -7.92 10.64 5.49
N LEU A 66 -6.67 10.43 5.07
CA LEU A 66 -6.00 11.31 4.12
C LEU A 66 -6.75 11.39 2.78
N LEU A 67 -6.99 10.24 2.15
CA LEU A 67 -7.46 10.21 0.76
C LEU A 67 -8.95 10.55 0.62
N THR A 68 -9.76 10.30 1.64
CA THR A 68 -11.21 10.54 1.57
C THR A 68 -11.65 11.82 2.28
N ALA A 69 -10.96 12.22 3.35
CA ALA A 69 -11.34 13.37 4.17
C ALA A 69 -10.30 14.50 4.15
N GLY A 70 -9.11 14.29 3.55
CA GLY A 70 -8.04 15.28 3.54
C GLY A 70 -7.43 15.54 4.91
N ILE A 71 -7.58 14.60 5.85
CA ILE A 71 -7.11 14.75 7.23
C ILE A 71 -5.64 14.35 7.31
N LEU A 72 -4.82 15.23 7.89
CA LEU A 72 -3.43 14.94 8.24
C LEU A 72 -3.35 14.53 9.73
N PRO A 73 -2.55 13.51 10.07
CA PRO A 73 -2.32 13.08 11.43
C PRO A 73 -1.40 14.05 12.16
N GLU A 74 -1.52 14.09 13.48
CA GLU A 74 -0.59 14.83 14.36
C GLU A 74 0.54 13.93 14.90
N ASP A 75 0.39 12.61 14.75
CA ASP A 75 1.38 11.63 15.21
C ASP A 75 2.53 11.50 14.20
N PRO A 76 3.80 11.68 14.62
CA PRO A 76 4.95 11.60 13.72
C PRO A 76 5.14 10.24 13.01
N GLU A 77 4.69 9.13 13.61
CA GLU A 77 4.77 7.83 12.94
C GLU A 77 3.74 7.73 11.81
N GLU A 78 2.56 8.31 12.01
CA GLU A 78 1.50 8.39 10.99
C GLU A 78 1.86 9.39 9.88
N GLU A 79 2.52 10.50 10.20
CA GLU A 79 3.09 11.42 9.19
C GLU A 79 4.05 10.69 8.26
N ARG A 80 4.90 9.81 8.81
CA ARG A 80 5.84 9.00 8.01
C ARG A 80 5.09 8.04 7.08
N ILE A 81 3.97 7.47 7.52
CA ILE A 81 3.13 6.62 6.67
C ILE A 81 2.62 7.42 5.46
N ILE A 82 2.13 8.64 5.70
CA ILE A 82 1.63 9.53 4.64
C ILE A 82 2.74 9.94 3.69
N ALA A 83 3.89 10.37 4.20
CA ALA A 83 5.02 10.78 3.36
C ALA A 83 5.43 9.65 2.39
N CYS A 84 5.54 8.43 2.89
CA CYS A 84 5.81 7.26 2.05
C CYS A 84 4.70 7.01 1.03
N ALA A 85 3.43 7.05 1.45
CA ALA A 85 2.31 6.79 0.57
C ALA A 85 2.16 7.84 -0.53
N VAL A 86 2.39 9.12 -0.24
CA VAL A 86 2.33 10.21 -1.23
C VAL A 86 3.37 10.00 -2.33
N LEU A 87 4.60 9.62 -1.97
CA LEU A 87 5.64 9.30 -2.95
C LEU A 87 5.21 8.13 -3.84
N MET A 88 4.72 7.04 -3.25
CA MET A 88 4.24 5.87 -4.01
C MET A 88 3.05 6.20 -4.91
N ILE A 89 2.12 7.06 -4.47
CA ILE A 89 0.96 7.48 -5.26
C ILE A 89 1.37 8.41 -6.39
N SER A 90 2.44 9.20 -6.20
CA SER A 90 2.96 10.10 -7.23
C SER A 90 3.45 9.37 -8.49
N ASP A 91 3.88 8.10 -8.33
CA ASP A 91 4.30 7.24 -9.44
C ASP A 91 3.13 6.61 -10.21
N ILE A 92 1.90 6.67 -9.68
CA ILE A 92 0.72 6.17 -10.39
C ILE A 92 0.38 7.17 -11.51
N PRO A 93 0.30 6.73 -12.79
CA PRO A 93 -0.21 7.57 -13.88
C PRO A 93 -1.58 8.15 -13.54
N MET A 94 -1.82 9.42 -13.88
CA MET A 94 -3.02 10.14 -13.45
C MET A 94 -4.32 9.43 -13.85
N GLU A 95 -4.37 8.86 -15.06
CA GLU A 95 -5.49 8.08 -15.59
C GLU A 95 -5.77 6.78 -14.82
N CYS A 96 -4.79 6.31 -14.04
CA CYS A 96 -4.90 5.13 -13.20
C CYS A 96 -5.19 5.46 -11.73
N ARG A 97 -5.26 6.75 -11.36
CA ARG A 97 -5.59 7.15 -9.99
C ARG A 97 -7.10 7.09 -9.77
N ARG A 98 -7.51 6.70 -8.57
CA ARG A 98 -8.89 6.83 -8.11
C ARG A 98 -9.16 8.30 -7.81
N ALA A 99 -10.27 8.80 -8.33
CA ALA A 99 -10.78 10.15 -8.09
C ALA A 99 -11.39 10.28 -6.69
#